data_AF-A0A920L643-F1
#
_entry.id   AF-A0A920L643-F1
#
_cell.length_a   1.000
_cell.length_b   1.000
_cell.length_c   1.000
_cell.angle_alpha   90.00
_cell.angle_beta   90.00
_cell.angle_gamma   90.00
#
_symmetry.space_group_name_H-M   'P 1'
#
loop_
_entity.id
_entity.type
_entity.pdbx_description
1 polymer ?
#
loop_
_entity_poly.entity_id
_entity_poly.type
_entity_poly.pdbx_seq_one_letter_code
_entity_poly.pdbx_strand_id
1 'polypeptide(L)'
;MTDIKNKILKLVNKNNEYVLALSGGVDSAVLASIFNELDLSYRTIFVNHNQKDSSLLQKSAEEIAKNLETSHENIITDLEENASETKMREKRYGLLFDNLKKNEILVTGHHKDDKVETFLINLFRGTRLKGLTSIKAENENLLRPLINTKKSEIQDYAIKNNIAFTEDTTNQNNEISRNWIRNQLIPEVDERFPGEINKKISNLILEIEVLLENKVEVRKFIKFAKGYFEVPLLLIQENDSRSNYLISLISSSIGQSGLQGDDLKKIFSSITSGSHVSYHKNWVVSNQSGLVVFIEKEMWKLNSDEDMNFGYFNFQHTTKCNYSNNWKLGVPQNFVENFNLSSISSGDKISINGSSQKVSEVLRSFGVKEPLREVWPIAKIDNEVIWIPGVRKSDLVKDFDSENNKHIITTSIEKSNFESI
;
A
#
# COMPACT_ATOMS: atom_id res chain seq x y z
N MET A 1 -1.23 -39.29 -1.44
CA MET A 1 -0.91 -37.86 -1.60
C MET A 1 -0.95 -37.21 -0.22
N THR A 2 0.16 -36.62 0.20
CA THR A 2 0.31 -35.91 1.49
C THR A 2 -0.69 -34.75 1.57
N ASP A 3 -1.24 -34.46 2.76
CA ASP A 3 -2.23 -33.38 3.00
C ASP A 3 -1.75 -32.01 2.48
N ILE A 4 -0.45 -31.73 2.60
CA ILE A 4 0.19 -30.50 2.11
C ILE A 4 0.03 -30.33 0.59
N LYS A 5 0.26 -31.38 -0.19
CA LYS A 5 0.16 -31.32 -1.66
C LYS A 5 -1.28 -31.01 -2.09
N ASN A 6 -2.26 -31.62 -1.42
CA ASN A 6 -3.68 -31.35 -1.69
C ASN A 6 -4.08 -29.92 -1.32
N LYS A 7 -3.53 -29.34 -0.25
CA LYS A 7 -3.74 -27.94 0.11
C LYS A 7 -3.19 -27.00 -0.96
N ILE A 8 -1.98 -27.26 -1.47
CA ILE A 8 -1.36 -26.45 -2.53
C ILE A 8 -2.16 -26.57 -3.83
N LEU A 9 -2.54 -27.79 -4.23
CA LEU A 9 -3.32 -28.07 -5.44
C LEU A 9 -4.64 -27.29 -5.54
N LYS A 10 -5.27 -26.96 -4.40
CA LYS A 10 -6.52 -26.18 -4.38
C LYS A 10 -6.33 -24.69 -4.69
N LEU A 11 -5.10 -24.19 -4.59
CA LEU A 11 -4.78 -22.76 -4.67
C LEU A 11 -3.93 -22.41 -5.90
N VAL A 12 -3.46 -23.41 -6.64
CA VAL A 12 -2.59 -23.22 -7.81
C VAL A 12 -3.28 -23.69 -9.08
N ASN A 13 -2.92 -23.07 -10.22
CA ASN A 13 -3.44 -23.36 -11.54
C ASN A 13 -2.26 -23.54 -12.50
N LYS A 14 -2.29 -24.62 -13.28
CA LYS A 14 -1.23 -24.95 -14.26
C LYS A 14 -1.03 -23.90 -15.35
N ASN A 15 -2.06 -23.09 -15.63
CA ASN A 15 -2.00 -22.06 -16.68
C ASN A 15 -1.36 -20.75 -16.21
N ASN A 16 -1.02 -20.63 -14.92
CA ASN A 16 -0.39 -19.45 -14.37
C ASN A 16 1.13 -19.60 -14.34
N GLU A 17 1.83 -18.47 -14.38
CA GLU A 17 3.28 -18.41 -14.15
C GLU A 17 3.55 -17.97 -12.71
N TYR A 18 4.49 -18.63 -12.04
CA TYR A 18 4.77 -18.38 -10.63
C TYR A 18 6.22 -17.92 -10.40
N VAL A 19 6.40 -17.10 -9.37
CA VAL A 19 7.71 -16.71 -8.86
C VAL A 19 7.79 -17.11 -7.40
N LEU A 20 8.65 -18.06 -7.06
CA LEU A 20 8.82 -18.52 -5.69
C LEU A 20 9.92 -17.71 -5.01
N ALA A 21 9.59 -17.10 -3.88
CA ALA A 21 10.58 -16.53 -2.96
C ALA A 21 11.32 -17.68 -2.26
N LEU A 22 12.45 -18.10 -2.82
CA LEU A 22 13.26 -19.20 -2.35
C LEU A 22 14.28 -18.65 -1.35
N SER A 23 14.15 -18.96 -0.06
CA SER A 23 15.03 -18.43 0.99
C SER A 23 16.14 -19.40 1.41
N GLY A 24 16.21 -20.60 0.82
CA GLY A 24 17.11 -21.68 1.24
C GLY A 24 16.64 -22.44 2.49
N GLY A 25 15.59 -21.95 3.16
CA GLY A 25 14.98 -22.60 4.31
C GLY A 25 13.95 -23.67 3.94
N VAL A 26 13.62 -24.53 4.90
CA VAL A 26 12.73 -25.70 4.73
C VAL A 26 11.39 -25.39 4.08
N ASP A 27 10.74 -24.28 4.43
CA ASP A 27 9.40 -23.95 3.91
C ASP A 27 9.44 -23.65 2.42
N SER A 28 10.44 -22.88 2.00
CA SER A 28 10.64 -22.52 0.61
C SER A 28 11.12 -23.71 -0.23
N ALA A 29 11.94 -24.59 0.35
CA ALA A 29 12.41 -25.81 -0.29
C ALA A 29 11.26 -26.81 -0.55
N VAL A 30 10.41 -27.05 0.46
CA VAL A 30 9.23 -27.92 0.33
C VAL A 30 8.26 -27.35 -0.70
N LEU A 31 8.03 -26.03 -0.67
CA LEU A 31 7.17 -25.37 -1.64
C LEU A 31 7.70 -25.54 -3.08
N ALA A 32 8.98 -25.29 -3.32
CA ALA A 32 9.60 -25.47 -4.63
C ALA A 32 9.56 -26.93 -5.11
N SER A 33 9.84 -27.87 -4.22
CA SER A 33 9.77 -29.31 -4.52
C SER A 33 8.36 -29.74 -4.94
N ILE A 34 7.32 -29.27 -4.25
CA ILE A 34 5.93 -29.59 -4.60
C ILE A 34 5.52 -28.93 -5.92
N PHE A 35 5.97 -27.70 -6.18
CA PHE A 35 5.70 -27.02 -7.46
C PHE A 35 6.32 -27.78 -8.63
N ASN A 36 7.55 -28.28 -8.47
CA ASN A 36 8.21 -29.14 -9.45
C ASN A 36 7.45 -30.46 -9.67
N GLU A 37 7.06 -31.14 -8.58
CA GLU A 37 6.32 -32.40 -8.64
C GLU A 37 4.94 -32.26 -9.30
N LEU A 38 4.35 -31.06 -9.22
CA LEU A 38 3.07 -30.74 -9.85
C LEU A 38 3.18 -30.30 -11.30
N ASP A 39 4.41 -30.13 -11.82
CA ASP A 39 4.67 -29.65 -13.17
C ASP A 39 3.94 -28.32 -13.42
N LEU A 40 4.24 -27.35 -12.54
CA LEU A 40 3.79 -25.96 -12.62
C LEU A 40 4.87 -25.12 -13.31
N SER A 41 4.47 -24.06 -14.02
CA SER A 41 5.42 -23.09 -14.57
C SER A 41 5.89 -22.14 -13.48
N TYR A 42 7.17 -22.22 -13.09
CA TYR A 42 7.72 -21.31 -12.09
C TYR A 42 9.21 -21.02 -12.27
N ARG A 43 9.62 -19.87 -11.74
CA ARG A 43 11.02 -19.52 -11.45
C ARG A 43 11.20 -19.18 -9.98
N THR A 44 12.44 -19.08 -9.53
CA THR A 44 12.79 -18.80 -8.14
C THR A 44 13.62 -17.53 -8.01
N ILE A 45 13.40 -16.77 -6.94
CA ILE A 45 14.21 -15.61 -6.59
C ILE A 45 14.65 -15.73 -5.13
N PHE A 46 15.95 -15.55 -4.88
CA PHE A 46 16.49 -15.32 -3.55
C PHE A 46 16.83 -13.84 -3.37
N VAL A 47 16.48 -13.27 -2.21
CA VAL A 47 16.83 -11.90 -1.85
C VAL A 47 17.90 -11.92 -0.75
N ASN A 48 19.11 -11.50 -1.11
CA ASN A 48 20.25 -11.45 -0.20
C ASN A 48 20.26 -10.12 0.57
N HIS A 49 20.01 -10.20 1.89
CA HIS A 49 19.98 -9.05 2.79
C HIS A 49 21.35 -8.59 3.30
N ASN A 50 22.44 -9.16 2.78
CA ASN A 50 23.81 -8.92 3.23
C ASN A 50 23.99 -9.09 4.75
N GLN A 51 23.25 -10.03 5.34
CA GLN A 51 23.38 -10.40 6.76
C GLN A 51 24.33 -11.60 6.90
N LYS A 52 24.81 -11.86 8.12
CA LYS A 52 25.81 -12.89 8.44
C LYS A 52 25.57 -14.26 7.77
N ASP A 53 24.32 -14.74 7.77
CA ASP A 53 23.95 -16.07 7.25
C ASP A 53 23.43 -16.05 5.81
N SER A 54 23.37 -14.87 5.18
CA SER A 54 22.79 -14.71 3.83
C SER A 54 23.58 -15.50 2.78
N SER A 55 24.90 -15.61 2.93
CA SER A 55 25.75 -16.37 2.01
C SER A 55 25.47 -17.88 2.04
N LEU A 56 25.17 -18.44 3.21
CA LEU A 56 24.85 -19.85 3.39
C LEU A 56 23.46 -20.16 2.81
N LEU A 57 22.47 -19.32 3.13
CA LEU A 57 21.11 -19.46 2.62
C LEU A 57 21.03 -19.26 1.10
N GLN A 58 21.83 -18.34 0.54
CA GLN A 58 21.93 -18.15 -0.90
C GLN A 58 22.44 -19.42 -1.59
N LYS A 59 23.54 -20.02 -1.09
CA LYS A 59 24.06 -21.27 -1.64
C LYS A 59 23.03 -22.40 -1.58
N SER A 60 22.30 -22.49 -0.47
CA SER A 60 21.22 -23.46 -0.32
C SER A 60 20.11 -23.26 -1.36
N ALA A 61 19.69 -22.01 -1.58
CA ALA A 61 18.70 -21.68 -2.61
C ALA A 61 19.19 -22.02 -4.03
N GLU A 62 20.45 -21.71 -4.34
CA GLU A 62 21.09 -22.05 -5.62
C GLU A 62 21.15 -23.57 -5.84
N GLU A 63 21.52 -24.34 -4.82
CA GLU A 63 21.56 -25.80 -4.87
C GLU A 63 20.17 -26.41 -5.05
N ILE A 64 19.17 -25.93 -4.31
CA ILE A 64 17.78 -26.35 -4.46
C ILE A 64 17.29 -26.08 -5.88
N ALA A 65 17.50 -24.86 -6.40
CA ALA A 65 17.05 -24.49 -7.72
C ALA A 65 17.75 -25.30 -8.83
N LYS A 66 19.05 -25.56 -8.66
CA LYS A 66 19.83 -26.42 -9.56
C LYS A 66 19.29 -27.85 -9.58
N ASN A 67 19.02 -28.43 -8.41
CA ASN A 67 18.51 -29.79 -8.29
C ASN A 67 17.09 -29.96 -8.86
N LEU A 68 16.30 -28.88 -8.86
CA LEU A 68 14.96 -28.83 -9.45
C LEU A 68 14.97 -28.35 -10.91
N GLU A 69 16.15 -28.10 -11.51
CA GLU A 69 16.31 -27.63 -12.88
C GLU A 69 15.45 -26.39 -13.23
N THR A 70 15.26 -25.48 -12.25
CA THR A 70 14.45 -24.27 -12.41
C THR A 70 15.31 -23.01 -12.59
N SER A 71 14.76 -22.01 -13.27
CA SER A 71 15.40 -20.69 -13.37
C SER A 71 15.51 -20.05 -11.98
N HIS A 72 16.69 -19.52 -11.67
CA HIS A 72 17.01 -18.90 -10.37
C HIS A 72 17.66 -17.54 -10.55
N GLU A 73 17.26 -16.58 -9.73
CA GLU A 73 17.83 -15.24 -9.69
C GLU A 73 18.17 -14.83 -8.25
N ASN A 74 19.33 -14.22 -8.07
CA ASN A 74 19.75 -13.64 -6.80
C ASN A 74 19.68 -12.11 -6.90
N ILE A 75 18.92 -11.50 -6.00
CA ILE A 75 18.84 -10.03 -5.88
C ILE A 75 19.52 -9.62 -4.58
N ILE A 76 20.52 -8.76 -4.67
CA ILE A 76 21.24 -8.23 -3.50
C ILE A 76 20.58 -6.93 -3.05
N THR A 77 20.32 -6.81 -1.75
CA THR A 77 19.79 -5.57 -1.18
C THR A 77 20.90 -4.59 -0.81
N ASP A 78 20.56 -3.31 -0.77
CA ASP A 78 21.37 -2.18 -0.31
C ASP A 78 21.25 -1.92 1.20
N LEU A 79 20.71 -2.87 1.97
CA LEU A 79 20.52 -2.71 3.41
C LEU A 79 21.84 -2.81 4.17
N GLU A 80 21.99 -1.96 5.19
CA GLU A 80 23.07 -2.06 6.15
C GLU A 80 22.99 -3.37 6.96
N GLU A 81 24.15 -3.83 7.45
CA GLU A 81 24.20 -4.91 8.43
C GLU A 81 23.37 -4.54 9.68
N ASN A 82 22.61 -5.49 10.22
CA ASN A 82 21.70 -5.29 11.36
C ASN A 82 20.46 -4.43 11.08
N ALA A 83 20.05 -4.29 9.82
CA ALA A 83 18.73 -3.77 9.50
C ALA A 83 17.63 -4.56 10.24
N SER A 84 16.60 -3.86 10.72
CA SER A 84 15.52 -4.51 11.45
C SER A 84 14.75 -5.51 10.57
N GLU A 85 14.17 -6.56 11.17
CA GLU A 85 13.36 -7.56 10.47
C GLU A 85 12.25 -6.93 9.63
N THR A 86 11.65 -5.84 10.13
CA THR A 86 10.61 -5.10 9.41
C THR A 86 11.17 -4.44 8.14
N LYS A 87 12.31 -3.75 8.21
CA LYS A 87 12.95 -3.13 7.05
C LYS A 87 13.40 -4.17 6.01
N MET A 88 13.99 -5.28 6.47
CA MET A 88 14.37 -6.39 5.59
C MET A 88 13.16 -6.97 4.87
N ARG A 89 12.06 -7.21 5.60
CA ARG A 89 10.81 -7.70 5.02
C ARG A 89 10.24 -6.73 3.99
N GLU A 90 10.17 -5.44 4.29
CA GLU A 90 9.67 -4.41 3.37
C GLU A 90 10.51 -4.36 2.08
N LYS A 91 11.84 -4.28 2.20
CA LYS A 91 12.75 -4.27 1.04
C LYS A 91 12.63 -5.55 0.21
N ARG A 92 12.52 -6.71 0.87
CA ARG A 92 12.34 -8.01 0.20
C ARG A 92 11.08 -8.03 -0.66
N TYR A 93 9.94 -7.62 -0.10
CA TYR A 93 8.71 -7.58 -0.86
C TYR A 93 8.78 -6.57 -2.01
N GLY A 94 9.34 -5.38 -1.78
CA GLY A 94 9.56 -4.39 -2.84
C GLY A 94 10.34 -4.99 -4.02
N LEU A 95 11.51 -5.56 -3.76
CA LEU A 95 12.35 -6.17 -4.81
C LEU A 95 11.67 -7.36 -5.51
N LEU A 96 10.93 -8.19 -4.77
CA LEU A 96 10.20 -9.31 -5.36
C LEU A 96 9.10 -8.81 -6.31
N PHE A 97 8.31 -7.81 -5.88
CA PHE A 97 7.25 -7.24 -6.70
C PHE A 97 7.78 -6.46 -7.90
N ASP A 98 8.87 -5.69 -7.74
CA ASP A 98 9.52 -4.95 -8.82
C ASP A 98 10.09 -5.88 -9.91
N ASN A 99 10.43 -7.12 -9.53
CA ASN A 99 10.92 -8.14 -10.45
C ASN A 99 9.79 -9.01 -11.07
N LEU A 100 8.54 -8.88 -10.62
CA LEU A 100 7.43 -9.65 -11.21
C LEU A 100 7.12 -9.17 -12.63
N LYS A 101 6.89 -10.13 -13.53
CA LYS A 101 6.31 -9.86 -14.85
C LYS A 101 4.78 -9.73 -14.75
N LYS A 102 4.17 -9.12 -15.77
CA LYS A 102 2.74 -8.74 -15.82
C LYS A 102 1.73 -9.88 -15.55
N ASN A 103 2.14 -11.15 -15.66
CA ASN A 103 1.29 -12.34 -15.44
C ASN A 103 1.86 -13.32 -14.40
N GLU A 104 2.92 -12.93 -13.69
CA GLU A 104 3.54 -13.78 -12.68
C GLU A 104 2.86 -13.58 -11.31
N ILE A 105 2.65 -14.69 -10.60
CA ILE A 105 2.14 -14.70 -9.22
C ILE A 105 3.30 -15.02 -8.27
N LEU A 106 3.59 -14.10 -7.35
CA LEU A 106 4.55 -14.31 -6.29
C LEU A 106 4.05 -15.36 -5.32
N VAL A 107 4.90 -16.31 -4.92
CA VAL A 107 4.57 -17.37 -3.96
C VAL A 107 5.58 -17.35 -2.82
N THR A 108 5.10 -17.37 -1.58
CA THR A 108 5.97 -17.39 -0.39
C THR A 108 5.60 -18.54 0.55
N GLY A 109 6.59 -19.08 1.26
CA GLY A 109 6.44 -20.23 2.17
C GLY A 109 5.89 -19.92 3.55
N HIS A 110 5.09 -18.85 3.72
CA HIS A 110 4.51 -18.55 5.04
C HIS A 110 3.54 -19.65 5.48
N HIS A 111 3.59 -20.01 6.76
CA HIS A 111 2.85 -21.12 7.34
C HIS A 111 1.92 -20.69 8.49
N LYS A 112 1.21 -21.65 9.09
CA LYS A 112 0.21 -21.40 10.13
C LYS A 112 0.80 -20.73 11.36
N ASP A 113 1.97 -21.18 11.79
CA ASP A 113 2.66 -20.62 12.95
C ASP A 113 3.05 -19.15 12.70
N ASP A 114 3.43 -18.77 11.47
CA ASP A 114 3.67 -17.35 11.12
C ASP A 114 2.41 -16.49 11.27
N LYS A 115 1.22 -17.02 10.94
CA LYS A 115 -0.06 -16.32 11.19
C LYS A 115 -0.25 -16.05 12.68
N VAL A 116 0.09 -17.00 13.54
CA VAL A 116 -0.07 -16.86 14.99
C VAL A 116 0.93 -15.85 15.55
N GLU A 117 2.20 -15.94 15.13
CA GLU A 117 3.24 -14.97 15.51
C GLU A 117 2.85 -13.54 15.11
N THR A 118 2.43 -13.34 13.85
CA THR A 118 1.98 -12.02 13.39
C THR A 118 0.74 -11.54 14.15
N PHE A 119 -0.19 -12.43 14.49
CA PHE A 119 -1.34 -12.08 15.32
C PHE A 119 -0.91 -11.56 16.70
N LEU A 120 -0.01 -12.26 17.38
CA LEU A 120 0.48 -11.87 18.70
C LEU A 120 1.25 -10.54 18.66
N ILE A 121 2.12 -10.36 17.66
CA ILE A 121 2.81 -9.07 17.43
C ILE A 121 1.80 -7.94 17.25
N ASN A 122 0.78 -8.16 16.42
CA ASN A 122 -0.27 -7.16 16.14
C ASN A 122 -1.16 -6.90 17.36
N LEU A 123 -1.39 -7.91 18.20
CA LEU A 123 -2.09 -7.79 19.47
C LEU A 123 -1.29 -6.93 20.45
N PHE A 124 0.01 -7.23 20.65
CA PHE A 124 0.87 -6.46 21.54
C PHE A 124 1.10 -5.01 21.09
N ARG A 125 1.07 -4.76 19.77
CA ARG A 125 1.06 -3.41 19.19
C ARG A 125 -0.28 -2.68 19.33
N GLY A 126 -1.32 -3.35 19.85
CA GLY A 126 -2.65 -2.76 20.03
C GLY A 126 -3.37 -2.45 18.72
N THR A 127 -3.13 -3.25 17.66
CA THR A 127 -3.82 -3.06 16.38
C THR A 127 -5.31 -3.40 16.47
N ARG A 128 -6.11 -2.89 15.53
CA ARG A 128 -7.56 -3.18 15.45
C ARG A 128 -7.86 -4.45 14.66
N LEU A 129 -9.13 -4.87 14.63
CA LEU A 129 -9.59 -6.14 14.05
C LEU A 129 -9.01 -6.47 12.66
N LYS A 130 -8.92 -5.48 11.77
CA LYS A 130 -8.30 -5.68 10.44
C LYS A 130 -6.80 -6.02 10.54
N GLY A 131 -6.06 -5.42 11.47
CA GLY A 131 -4.67 -5.80 11.74
C GLY A 131 -4.55 -7.19 12.36
N LEU A 132 -5.57 -7.61 13.14
CA LEU A 132 -5.62 -8.92 13.77
C LEU A 132 -5.99 -10.06 12.81
N THR A 133 -6.43 -9.80 11.57
CA THR A 133 -6.57 -10.90 10.58
C THR A 133 -5.22 -11.50 10.17
N SER A 134 -4.10 -10.93 10.62
CA SER A 134 -2.75 -11.46 10.43
C SER A 134 -2.41 -11.63 8.93
N ILE A 135 -1.81 -12.74 8.55
CA ILE A 135 -1.37 -13.03 7.18
C ILE A 135 -2.49 -13.72 6.39
N LYS A 136 -2.90 -13.12 5.27
CA LYS A 136 -3.87 -13.70 4.33
C LYS A 136 -3.23 -14.75 3.41
N ALA A 137 -4.01 -15.75 3.01
CA ALA A 137 -3.60 -16.77 2.04
C ALA A 137 -3.26 -16.18 0.67
N GLU A 138 -4.10 -15.27 0.21
CA GLU A 138 -3.99 -14.59 -1.09
C GLU A 138 -4.11 -13.09 -0.89
N ASN A 139 -3.32 -12.33 -1.64
CA ASN A 139 -3.45 -10.88 -1.74
C ASN A 139 -2.91 -10.42 -3.09
N GLU A 140 -3.76 -9.91 -3.98
CA GLU A 140 -3.37 -9.49 -5.33
C GLU A 140 -2.57 -10.60 -6.07
N ASN A 141 -1.35 -10.31 -6.53
CA ASN A 141 -0.46 -11.25 -7.19
C ASN A 141 0.44 -12.03 -6.20
N LEU A 142 0.01 -12.23 -4.96
CA LEU A 142 0.76 -12.96 -3.93
C LEU A 142 -0.04 -14.12 -3.33
N LEU A 143 0.56 -15.30 -3.38
CA LEU A 143 0.02 -16.56 -2.89
C LEU A 143 0.86 -17.14 -1.75
N ARG A 144 0.19 -17.70 -0.73
CA ARG A 144 0.82 -18.36 0.43
C ARG A 144 0.22 -19.76 0.64
N PRO A 145 0.60 -20.76 -0.16
CA PRO A 145 -0.07 -22.05 -0.17
C PRO A 145 0.04 -22.82 1.17
N LEU A 146 1.08 -22.54 1.96
CA LEU A 146 1.36 -23.22 3.21
C LEU A 146 0.69 -22.57 4.43
N ILE A 147 -0.09 -21.49 4.25
CA ILE A 147 -0.56 -20.64 5.35
C ILE A 147 -1.44 -21.35 6.39
N ASN A 148 -2.06 -22.47 6.00
CA ASN A 148 -2.91 -23.30 6.87
C ASN A 148 -2.23 -24.62 7.29
N THR A 149 -0.93 -24.76 7.03
CA THR A 149 -0.10 -25.92 7.35
C THR A 149 0.81 -25.57 8.51
N LYS A 150 0.96 -26.48 9.49
CA LYS A 150 1.87 -26.26 10.63
C LYS A 150 3.32 -26.39 10.19
N LYS A 151 4.24 -25.71 10.90
CA LYS A 151 5.68 -25.83 10.66
C LYS A 151 6.19 -27.27 10.78
N SER A 152 5.73 -28.02 11.78
CA SER A 152 6.12 -29.41 11.99
C SER A 152 5.73 -30.32 10.82
N GLU A 153 4.53 -30.12 10.24
CA GLU A 153 4.08 -30.88 9.07
C GLU A 153 4.98 -30.64 7.85
N ILE A 154 5.48 -29.41 7.68
CA ILE A 154 6.41 -29.04 6.60
C ILE A 154 7.77 -29.72 6.81
N GLN A 155 8.29 -29.73 8.03
CA GLN A 155 9.54 -30.40 8.38
C GLN A 155 9.45 -31.91 8.16
N ASP A 156 8.37 -32.55 8.63
CA ASP A 156 8.11 -33.97 8.42
C ASP A 156 8.05 -34.33 6.93
N TYR A 157 7.41 -33.46 6.12
CA TYR A 157 7.38 -33.61 4.67
C TYR A 157 8.78 -33.54 4.06
N ALA A 158 9.59 -32.57 4.47
CA ALA A 158 10.94 -32.40 3.96
C ALA A 158 11.80 -33.64 4.24
N ILE A 159 11.78 -34.13 5.48
CA ILE A 159 12.50 -35.33 5.91
C ILE A 159 12.04 -36.56 5.12
N LYS A 160 10.72 -36.78 5.06
CA LYS A 160 10.14 -37.96 4.39
C LYS A 160 10.48 -38.03 2.89
N ASN A 161 10.62 -36.88 2.24
CA ASN A 161 10.90 -36.79 0.81
C ASN A 161 12.37 -36.47 0.50
N ASN A 162 13.26 -36.50 1.51
CA ASN A 162 14.69 -36.20 1.37
C ASN A 162 14.96 -34.84 0.69
N ILE A 163 14.17 -33.82 1.03
CA ILE A 163 14.33 -32.47 0.48
C ILE A 163 15.48 -31.78 1.21
N ALA A 164 16.50 -31.37 0.46
CA ALA A 164 17.62 -30.60 1.01
C ALA A 164 17.16 -29.17 1.38
N PHE A 165 17.58 -28.70 2.54
CA PHE A 165 17.39 -27.34 3.00
C PHE A 165 18.47 -26.98 4.03
N THR A 166 18.59 -25.68 4.31
CA THR A 166 19.49 -25.16 5.35
C THR A 166 18.69 -24.51 6.48
N GLU A 167 19.12 -24.75 7.71
CA GLU A 167 18.57 -24.03 8.87
C GLU A 167 19.24 -22.66 9.00
N ASP A 168 18.42 -21.62 9.13
CA ASP A 168 18.88 -20.27 9.42
C ASP A 168 19.20 -20.15 10.92
N THR A 169 20.48 -19.95 11.24
CA THR A 169 20.97 -19.84 12.62
C THR A 169 20.42 -18.63 13.37
N THR A 170 19.95 -17.59 12.67
CA THR A 170 19.32 -16.43 13.31
C THR A 170 17.99 -16.76 13.98
N ASN A 171 17.34 -17.88 13.65
CA ASN A 171 16.09 -18.33 14.28
C ASN A 171 16.22 -18.57 15.80
N GLN A 172 17.44 -18.76 16.30
CA GLN A 172 17.72 -18.94 17.73
C GLN A 172 17.93 -17.61 18.47
N ASN A 173 18.02 -16.49 17.76
CA ASN A 173 18.20 -15.17 18.38
C ASN A 173 16.86 -14.63 18.91
N ASN A 174 16.64 -14.74 20.22
CA ASN A 174 15.44 -14.26 20.90
C ASN A 174 15.42 -12.73 21.15
N GLU A 175 16.44 -11.97 20.75
CA GLU A 175 16.32 -10.50 20.71
C GLU A 175 15.29 -10.05 19.65
N ILE A 176 15.10 -10.87 18.62
CA ILE A 176 14.07 -10.69 17.61
C ILE A 176 12.73 -11.12 18.20
N SER A 177 11.76 -10.19 18.29
CA SER A 177 10.46 -10.44 18.95
C SER A 177 9.73 -11.65 18.39
N ARG A 178 9.84 -11.91 17.08
CA ARG A 178 9.22 -13.08 16.43
C ARG A 178 9.80 -14.40 16.95
N ASN A 179 11.12 -14.48 17.05
CA ASN A 179 11.82 -15.65 17.57
C ASN A 179 11.50 -15.85 19.05
N TRP A 180 11.48 -14.78 19.84
CA TRP A 180 11.05 -14.84 21.25
C TRP A 180 9.63 -15.40 21.40
N ILE A 181 8.69 -14.93 20.58
CA ILE A 181 7.30 -15.44 20.59
C ILE A 181 7.27 -16.95 20.31
N ARG A 182 8.00 -17.39 19.29
CA ARG A 182 8.07 -18.80 18.87
C ARG A 182 8.77 -19.69 19.89
N ASN A 183 9.92 -19.27 20.37
CA ASN A 183 10.86 -20.10 21.14
C ASN A 183 10.58 -20.09 22.64
N GLN A 184 9.93 -19.04 23.16
CA GLN A 184 9.68 -18.87 24.59
C GLN A 184 8.19 -18.72 24.90
N LEU A 185 7.54 -17.68 24.37
CA LEU A 185 6.17 -17.35 24.78
C LEU A 185 5.14 -18.44 24.45
N ILE A 186 5.12 -18.93 23.20
CA ILE A 186 4.16 -19.96 22.78
C ILE A 186 4.35 -21.25 23.60
N PRO A 187 5.58 -21.80 23.74
CA PRO A 187 5.84 -22.97 24.59
C PRO A 187 5.38 -22.79 26.03
N GLU A 188 5.70 -21.65 26.67
CA GLU A 188 5.31 -21.39 28.06
C GLU A 188 3.78 -21.33 28.24
N VAL A 189 3.07 -20.74 27.28
CA VAL A 189 1.60 -20.69 27.29
C VAL A 189 1.01 -22.09 27.09
N ASP A 190 1.56 -22.89 26.18
CA ASP A 190 1.09 -24.25 25.91
C ASP A 190 1.37 -25.22 27.07
N GLU A 191 2.44 -25.00 27.85
CA GLU A 191 2.71 -25.74 29.08
C GLU A 191 1.70 -25.39 30.19
N ARG A 192 1.32 -24.11 30.29
CA ARG A 192 0.45 -23.61 31.37
C ARG A 192 -1.04 -23.85 31.12
N PHE A 193 -1.49 -23.81 29.87
CA PHE A 193 -2.90 -23.88 29.50
C PHE A 193 -3.21 -25.08 28.61
N PRO A 194 -4.31 -25.80 28.83
CA PRO A 194 -4.63 -27.00 28.05
C PRO A 194 -4.89 -26.68 26.57
N GLY A 195 -4.19 -27.38 25.68
CA GLY A 195 -4.36 -27.36 24.23
C GLY A 195 -3.61 -26.23 23.51
N GLU A 196 -3.19 -26.50 22.26
CA GLU A 196 -2.30 -25.63 21.47
C GLU A 196 -2.87 -24.22 21.23
N ILE A 197 -2.16 -23.19 21.70
CA ILE A 197 -2.48 -21.77 21.52
C ILE A 197 -2.53 -21.41 20.04
N ASN A 198 -1.64 -21.99 19.22
CA ASN A 198 -1.62 -21.79 17.77
C ASN A 198 -2.97 -22.15 17.12
N LYS A 199 -3.60 -23.24 17.58
CA LYS A 199 -4.92 -23.66 17.09
C LYS A 199 -6.02 -22.69 17.53
N LYS A 200 -6.01 -22.27 18.80
CA LYS A 200 -7.00 -21.33 19.35
C LYS A 200 -6.96 -19.97 18.63
N ILE A 201 -5.76 -19.41 18.46
CA ILE A 201 -5.56 -18.14 17.76
C ILE A 201 -5.96 -18.27 16.28
N SER A 202 -5.58 -19.35 15.60
CA SER A 202 -5.96 -19.56 14.20
C SER A 202 -7.47 -19.58 14.00
N ASN A 203 -8.23 -20.22 14.90
CA ASN A 203 -9.68 -20.24 14.83
C ASN A 203 -10.29 -18.85 15.04
N LEU A 204 -9.74 -18.07 15.98
CA LEU A 204 -10.18 -16.69 16.21
C LEU A 204 -9.90 -15.80 15.00
N ILE A 205 -8.74 -15.97 14.34
CA ILE A 205 -8.42 -15.24 13.10
C ILE A 205 -9.46 -15.53 12.03
N LEU A 206 -9.85 -16.79 11.84
CA LEU A 206 -10.88 -17.18 10.86
C LEU A 206 -12.24 -16.52 11.17
N GLU A 207 -12.64 -16.48 12.44
CA GLU A 207 -13.87 -15.80 12.85
C GLU A 207 -13.82 -14.30 12.55
N ILE A 208 -12.70 -13.64 12.84
CA ILE A 208 -12.50 -12.23 12.52
C ILE A 208 -12.54 -12.02 11.00
N GLU A 209 -11.87 -12.86 10.20
CA GLU A 209 -11.86 -12.78 8.73
C GLU A 209 -13.29 -12.83 8.17
N VAL A 210 -14.10 -13.81 8.59
CA VAL A 210 -15.51 -13.96 8.17
C VAL A 210 -16.36 -12.74 8.56
N LEU A 211 -16.18 -12.21 9.77
CA LEU A 211 -16.89 -11.02 10.22
C LEU A 211 -16.53 -9.77 9.41
N LEU A 212 -15.30 -9.69 8.88
CA LEU A 212 -14.85 -8.56 8.08
C LEU A 212 -15.24 -8.69 6.60
N GLU A 213 -15.30 -9.91 6.05
CA GLU A 213 -15.80 -10.16 4.69
C GLU A 213 -17.27 -9.75 4.55
N ASN A 214 -18.09 -10.00 5.57
CA ASN A 214 -19.49 -9.59 5.57
C ASN A 214 -19.72 -8.06 5.68
N LYS A 215 -18.65 -7.25 5.85
CA LYS A 215 -18.72 -5.78 5.95
C LYS A 215 -18.37 -5.04 4.66
N VAL A 216 -18.31 -5.73 3.51
CA VAL A 216 -17.96 -5.18 2.19
C VAL A 216 -18.77 -3.92 1.81
N GLU A 217 -20.00 -3.79 2.31
CA GLU A 217 -20.87 -2.65 2.00
C GLU A 217 -20.29 -1.28 2.38
N VAL A 218 -19.40 -1.17 3.38
CA VAL A 218 -18.95 0.16 3.82
C VAL A 218 -17.92 0.80 2.90
N ARG A 219 -17.26 -0.01 2.05
CA ARG A 219 -16.23 0.45 1.10
C ARG A 219 -16.77 1.45 0.08
N LYS A 220 -18.02 1.27 -0.35
CA LYS A 220 -18.71 2.15 -1.33
C LYS A 220 -18.85 3.60 -0.85
N PHE A 221 -18.70 3.83 0.46
CA PHE A 221 -18.75 5.17 1.05
C PHE A 221 -17.37 5.82 1.18
N ILE A 222 -16.29 5.09 0.92
CA ILE A 222 -14.94 5.66 0.80
C ILE A 222 -14.78 6.11 -0.65
N LYS A 223 -14.66 7.41 -0.87
CA LYS A 223 -14.15 7.91 -2.15
C LYS A 223 -12.65 8.10 -2.04
N PHE A 224 -11.97 7.77 -3.13
CA PHE A 224 -10.52 7.73 -3.20
C PHE A 224 -10.02 8.37 -4.49
N ALA A 225 -8.86 9.00 -4.38
CA ALA A 225 -7.97 9.32 -5.48
C ALA A 225 -6.53 9.30 -4.95
N LYS A 226 -5.53 9.32 -5.84
CA LYS A 226 -4.12 9.35 -5.41
C LYS A 226 -3.88 10.51 -4.43
N GLY A 227 -3.35 10.20 -3.24
CA GLY A 227 -3.11 11.17 -2.17
C GLY A 227 -4.37 11.72 -1.48
N TYR A 228 -5.54 11.09 -1.64
CA TYR A 228 -6.82 11.59 -1.12
C TYR A 228 -7.82 10.49 -0.74
N PHE A 229 -8.40 10.57 0.46
CA PHE A 229 -9.59 9.79 0.85
C PHE A 229 -10.66 10.68 1.47
N GLU A 230 -11.93 10.37 1.24
CA GLU A 230 -13.05 10.97 1.98
C GLU A 230 -14.10 9.95 2.40
N VAL A 231 -14.69 10.18 3.57
CA VAL A 231 -15.73 9.33 4.15
C VAL A 231 -16.79 10.21 4.84
N PRO A 232 -18.09 9.88 4.78
CA PRO A 232 -19.11 10.52 5.60
C PRO A 232 -18.83 10.43 7.10
N LEU A 233 -18.89 11.55 7.81
CA LEU A 233 -18.69 11.63 9.26
C LEU A 233 -19.67 10.73 10.02
N LEU A 234 -20.91 10.58 9.53
CA LEU A 234 -21.92 9.71 10.13
C LEU A 234 -21.51 8.24 10.24
N LEU A 235 -20.53 7.80 9.44
CA LEU A 235 -20.00 6.43 9.46
C LEU A 235 -18.82 6.25 10.42
N ILE A 236 -18.40 7.33 11.10
CA ILE A 236 -17.25 7.33 12.01
C ILE A 236 -17.73 7.70 13.40
N GLN A 237 -17.80 6.71 14.28
CA GLN A 237 -18.23 6.81 15.66
C GLN A 237 -17.17 6.22 16.59
N GLU A 238 -16.96 6.84 17.74
CA GLU A 238 -16.09 6.28 18.77
C GLU A 238 -16.61 4.93 19.24
N ASN A 239 -15.67 4.01 19.52
CA ASN A 239 -15.96 2.66 20.02
C ASN A 239 -16.86 1.80 19.10
N ASP A 240 -17.03 2.16 17.82
CA ASP A 240 -17.79 1.36 16.86
C ASP A 240 -16.87 0.51 15.97
N SER A 241 -17.17 -0.78 15.88
CA SER A 241 -16.35 -1.74 15.15
C SER A 241 -16.36 -1.53 13.63
N ARG A 242 -17.44 -0.95 13.07
CA ARG A 242 -17.54 -0.65 11.64
C ARG A 242 -16.68 0.57 11.29
N SER A 243 -16.70 1.58 12.14
CA SER A 243 -15.85 2.77 12.07
C SER A 243 -14.38 2.40 12.12
N ASN A 244 -13.97 1.56 13.09
CA ASN A 244 -12.60 1.07 13.19
C ASN A 244 -12.18 0.27 11.96
N TYR A 245 -13.07 -0.56 11.39
CA TYR A 245 -12.79 -1.30 10.17
C TYR A 245 -12.59 -0.36 8.97
N LEU A 246 -13.49 0.59 8.78
CA LEU A 246 -13.45 1.60 7.71
C LEU A 246 -12.16 2.42 7.74
N ILE A 247 -11.78 2.91 8.93
CA ILE A 247 -10.52 3.62 9.12
C ILE A 247 -9.34 2.69 8.85
N SER A 248 -9.39 1.44 9.31
CA SER A 248 -8.32 0.47 9.05
C SER A 248 -8.16 0.17 7.55
N LEU A 249 -9.23 0.26 6.75
CA LEU A 249 -9.15 0.17 5.29
C LEU A 249 -8.27 1.30 4.74
N ILE A 250 -8.57 2.54 5.10
CA ILE A 250 -7.82 3.73 4.70
C ILE A 250 -6.37 3.65 5.19
N SER A 251 -6.14 3.31 6.47
CA SER A 251 -4.80 3.18 7.05
C SER A 251 -3.94 2.20 6.26
N SER A 252 -4.48 1.02 5.90
CA SER A 252 -3.72 0.07 5.08
C SER A 252 -3.41 0.61 3.68
N SER A 253 -4.36 1.29 3.04
CA SER A 253 -4.18 1.86 1.70
C SER A 253 -3.14 2.99 1.67
N ILE A 254 -2.87 3.65 2.79
CA ILE A 254 -1.79 4.66 2.91
C ILE A 254 -0.45 4.08 3.39
N GLY A 255 -0.33 2.74 3.42
CA GLY A 255 0.91 2.05 3.80
C GLY A 255 1.14 1.94 5.31
N GLN A 256 0.12 2.14 6.14
CA GLN A 256 0.22 1.91 7.57
C GLN A 256 0.13 0.41 7.88
N SER A 257 1.08 -0.11 8.66
CA SER A 257 1.16 -1.54 9.03
C SER A 257 -0.02 -2.04 9.88
N GLY A 258 -0.73 -1.12 10.55
CA GLY A 258 -1.97 -1.39 11.26
C GLY A 258 -2.47 -0.17 12.01
N LEU A 259 -3.79 -0.02 12.09
CA LEU A 259 -4.44 1.06 12.85
C LEU A 259 -4.31 0.78 14.35
N GLN A 260 -3.74 1.74 15.10
CA GLN A 260 -3.57 1.66 16.55
C GLN A 260 -4.49 2.63 17.29
N GLY A 261 -4.47 2.58 18.63
CA GLY A 261 -5.32 3.44 19.46
C GLY A 261 -5.00 4.93 19.35
N ASP A 262 -3.73 5.31 19.27
CA ASP A 262 -3.36 6.72 19.16
C ASP A 262 -3.71 7.31 17.78
N ASP A 263 -3.77 6.49 16.73
CA ASP A 263 -4.23 6.92 15.41
C ASP A 263 -5.72 7.27 15.42
N LEU A 264 -6.53 6.44 16.10
CA LEU A 264 -7.95 6.73 16.30
C LEU A 264 -8.13 8.04 17.09
N LYS A 265 -7.36 8.24 18.16
CA LYS A 265 -7.41 9.49 18.94
C LYS A 265 -7.13 10.72 18.07
N LYS A 266 -6.18 10.66 17.14
CA LYS A 266 -5.91 11.75 16.18
C LYS A 266 -7.10 12.05 15.26
N ILE A 267 -7.79 11.00 14.79
CA ILE A 267 -8.99 11.16 13.95
C ILE A 267 -10.13 11.78 14.75
N PHE A 268 -10.42 11.24 15.94
CA PHE A 268 -11.50 11.75 16.78
C PHE A 268 -11.21 13.15 17.34
N SER A 269 -9.94 13.48 17.61
CA SER A 269 -9.56 14.84 17.97
C SER A 269 -9.81 15.82 16.82
N SER A 270 -9.46 15.45 15.58
CA SER A 270 -9.76 16.24 14.39
C SER A 270 -11.27 16.42 14.16
N ILE A 271 -12.06 15.37 14.41
CA ILE A 271 -13.52 15.43 14.33
C ILE A 271 -14.08 16.43 15.34
N THR A 272 -13.57 16.39 16.57
CA THR A 272 -14.07 17.21 17.69
C THR A 272 -13.62 18.67 17.57
N SER A 273 -12.35 18.92 17.23
CA SER A 273 -11.80 20.27 17.11
C SER A 273 -12.19 20.96 15.80
N GLY A 274 -12.59 20.20 14.78
CA GLY A 274 -12.76 20.69 13.41
C GLY A 274 -11.44 21.10 12.75
N SER A 275 -10.29 20.83 13.40
CA SER A 275 -8.98 21.26 12.94
C SER A 275 -8.27 20.17 12.12
N HIS A 276 -7.30 20.59 11.31
CA HIS A 276 -6.35 19.70 10.67
C HIS A 276 -5.45 19.04 11.72
N VAL A 277 -5.28 17.72 11.64
CA VAL A 277 -4.42 16.94 12.53
C VAL A 277 -3.48 16.08 11.69
N SER A 278 -2.19 16.06 12.06
CA SER A 278 -1.24 15.12 11.47
C SER A 278 -1.62 13.69 11.82
N TYR A 279 -1.68 12.81 10.81
CA TYR A 279 -2.16 11.45 10.96
C TYR A 279 -1.01 10.44 10.87
N HIS A 280 -0.47 10.21 9.67
CA HIS A 280 0.58 9.23 9.38
C HIS A 280 1.54 9.75 8.30
N LYS A 281 2.84 9.85 8.60
CA LYS A 281 3.84 10.47 7.71
C LYS A 281 3.36 11.87 7.26
N ASN A 282 3.12 12.04 5.97
CA ASN A 282 2.67 13.29 5.34
C ASN A 282 1.15 13.41 5.23
N TRP A 283 0.41 12.42 5.73
CA TRP A 283 -1.05 12.42 5.73
C TRP A 283 -1.60 13.26 6.85
N VAL A 284 -2.57 14.12 6.53
CA VAL A 284 -3.37 14.87 7.48
C VAL A 284 -4.81 14.42 7.42
N VAL A 285 -5.52 14.53 8.54
CA VAL A 285 -6.96 14.30 8.64
C VAL A 285 -7.67 15.59 9.07
N SER A 286 -8.88 15.79 8.56
CA SER A 286 -9.74 16.94 8.88
C SER A 286 -11.21 16.54 8.84
N ASN A 287 -12.05 17.26 9.59
CA ASN A 287 -13.50 17.13 9.53
C ASN A 287 -14.12 18.39 8.91
N GLN A 288 -14.77 18.25 7.75
CA GLN A 288 -15.38 19.37 7.03
C GLN A 288 -16.69 18.98 6.36
N SER A 289 -17.71 19.83 6.52
CA SER A 289 -19.01 19.68 5.85
C SER A 289 -19.64 18.29 6.04
N GLY A 290 -19.47 17.69 7.22
CA GLY A 290 -19.99 16.35 7.53
C GLY A 290 -19.18 15.20 6.92
N LEU A 291 -17.94 15.45 6.52
CA LEU A 291 -17.02 14.46 5.95
C LEU A 291 -15.70 14.45 6.71
N VAL A 292 -15.10 13.27 6.85
CA VAL A 292 -13.71 13.10 7.28
C VAL A 292 -12.85 12.92 6.04
N VAL A 293 -11.85 13.78 5.90
CA VAL A 293 -11.00 13.88 4.69
C VAL A 293 -9.54 13.65 5.07
N PHE A 294 -8.88 12.76 4.34
CA PHE A 294 -7.46 12.46 4.44
C PHE A 294 -6.73 12.97 3.22
N ILE A 295 -5.64 13.72 3.39
CA ILE A 295 -4.81 14.24 2.30
C ILE A 295 -3.33 14.02 2.58
N GLU A 296 -2.59 13.56 1.58
CA GLU A 296 -1.14 13.49 1.63
C GLU A 296 -0.50 14.79 1.13
N LYS A 297 -0.14 15.71 2.02
CA LYS A 297 0.24 17.08 1.62
C LYS A 297 1.43 17.16 0.64
N GLU A 298 2.42 16.27 0.75
CA GLU A 298 3.61 16.30 -0.10
C GLU A 298 3.32 15.92 -1.56
N MET A 299 2.30 15.10 -1.84
CA MET A 299 1.94 14.76 -3.23
C MET A 299 1.40 15.94 -4.04
N TRP A 300 1.11 17.05 -3.36
CA TRP A 300 0.56 18.26 -3.96
C TRP A 300 1.57 19.41 -4.07
N LYS A 301 2.84 19.14 -3.76
CA LYS A 301 3.95 20.05 -4.00
C LYS A 301 4.59 19.73 -5.35
N LEU A 302 4.93 20.77 -6.10
CA LEU A 302 5.83 20.65 -7.25
C LEU A 302 7.24 20.34 -6.79
N ASN A 303 7.88 19.37 -7.45
CA ASN A 303 9.30 19.11 -7.30
C ASN A 303 10.11 19.67 -8.48
N SER A 304 9.49 19.87 -9.66
CA SER A 304 10.10 20.49 -10.83
C SER A 304 9.07 21.18 -11.75
N ASP A 305 9.48 22.18 -12.54
CA ASP A 305 8.60 22.84 -13.54
C ASP A 305 8.12 21.88 -14.66
N GLU A 306 8.72 20.69 -14.78
CA GLU A 306 8.33 19.63 -15.72
C GLU A 306 7.29 18.66 -15.14
N ASP A 307 6.94 18.77 -13.85
CA ASP A 307 5.99 17.85 -13.22
C ASP A 307 4.57 18.06 -13.76
N MET A 308 4.09 17.09 -14.52
CA MET A 308 2.74 17.10 -15.09
C MET A 308 1.69 16.48 -14.14
N ASN A 309 2.07 16.06 -12.93
CA ASN A 309 1.16 15.40 -11.98
C ASN A 309 1.16 16.14 -10.63
N PHE A 310 -0.04 16.45 -10.13
CA PHE A 310 -0.25 17.18 -8.86
C PHE A 310 -1.35 16.52 -8.04
N GLY A 311 -1.00 15.81 -6.97
CA GLY A 311 -1.96 14.99 -6.25
C GLY A 311 -2.63 14.01 -7.20
N TYR A 312 -3.93 14.19 -7.45
CA TYR A 312 -4.71 13.42 -8.42
C TYR A 312 -4.96 14.13 -9.77
N PHE A 313 -4.40 15.32 -9.98
CA PHE A 313 -4.48 16.05 -11.25
C PHE A 313 -3.39 15.56 -12.20
N ASN A 314 -3.78 15.25 -13.44
CA ASN A 314 -2.88 14.91 -14.53
C ASN A 314 -3.00 15.99 -15.61
N PHE A 315 -1.91 16.75 -15.78
CA PHE A 315 -1.77 17.79 -16.79
C PHE A 315 -1.15 17.19 -18.05
N GLN A 316 -1.56 17.69 -19.22
CA GLN A 316 -1.00 17.27 -20.51
C GLN A 316 -0.97 18.45 -21.48
N HIS A 317 0.10 18.52 -22.27
CA HIS A 317 0.18 19.44 -23.41
C HIS A 317 -0.54 18.84 -24.62
N THR A 318 -1.35 19.65 -25.29
CA THR A 318 -2.10 19.26 -26.49
C THR A 318 -1.98 20.35 -27.55
N THR A 319 -2.08 19.95 -28.83
CA THR A 319 -1.90 20.87 -29.97
C THR A 319 -3.22 21.39 -30.53
N LYS A 320 -4.37 20.78 -30.18
CA LYS A 320 -5.71 21.19 -30.65
C LYS A 320 -6.77 20.94 -29.58
N CYS A 321 -7.71 21.88 -29.45
CA CYS A 321 -8.89 21.70 -28.62
C CYS A 321 -10.13 22.32 -29.27
N ASN A 322 -11.23 21.57 -29.30
CA ASN A 322 -12.46 21.99 -29.99
C ASN A 322 -13.45 22.77 -29.09
N TYR A 323 -13.20 22.90 -27.78
CA TYR A 323 -14.10 23.57 -26.83
C TYR A 323 -13.34 24.21 -25.64
N SER A 324 -13.76 25.42 -25.21
CA SER A 324 -13.23 26.09 -24.01
C SER A 324 -14.03 25.67 -22.78
N ASN A 325 -13.36 25.14 -21.75
CA ASN A 325 -13.94 24.83 -20.44
C ASN A 325 -12.90 25.10 -19.33
N ASN A 326 -13.31 24.99 -18.06
CA ASN A 326 -12.41 25.27 -16.91
C ASN A 326 -11.34 24.19 -16.67
N TRP A 327 -11.35 23.09 -17.40
CA TRP A 327 -10.36 22.00 -17.32
C TRP A 327 -9.23 22.16 -18.35
N LYS A 328 -9.25 23.23 -19.15
CA LYS A 328 -8.27 23.45 -20.21
C LYS A 328 -7.87 24.91 -20.26
N LEU A 329 -6.60 25.18 -20.52
CA LEU A 329 -6.04 26.52 -20.66
C LEU A 329 -5.28 26.61 -21.98
N GLY A 330 -5.59 27.62 -22.80
CA GLY A 330 -4.76 27.99 -23.94
C GLY A 330 -3.84 29.13 -23.55
N VAL A 331 -2.53 28.92 -23.67
CA VAL A 331 -1.49 29.93 -23.41
C VAL A 331 -0.86 30.31 -24.75
N PRO A 332 -0.93 31.58 -25.17
CA PRO A 332 -0.26 32.01 -26.40
C PRO A 332 1.26 31.82 -26.34
N GLN A 333 1.89 31.58 -27.50
CA GLN A 333 3.32 31.23 -27.60
C GLN A 333 4.26 32.21 -26.87
N ASN A 334 3.96 33.50 -26.93
CA ASN A 334 4.72 34.59 -26.31
C ASN A 334 4.69 34.59 -24.77
N PHE A 335 3.75 33.88 -24.15
CA PHE A 335 3.64 33.80 -22.70
C PHE A 335 4.12 32.47 -22.11
N VAL A 336 4.52 31.51 -22.96
CA VAL A 336 4.90 30.15 -22.54
C VAL A 336 6.13 30.15 -21.64
N GLU A 337 7.12 31.01 -21.91
CA GLU A 337 8.35 31.08 -21.12
C GLU A 337 8.10 31.61 -19.69
N ASN A 338 7.04 32.40 -19.51
CA ASN A 338 6.66 32.98 -18.21
C ASN A 338 5.53 32.21 -17.52
N PHE A 339 5.08 31.11 -18.14
CA PHE A 339 4.00 30.27 -17.62
C PHE A 339 4.57 29.24 -16.65
N ASN A 340 3.96 29.11 -15.48
CA ASN A 340 4.23 28.00 -14.58
C ASN A 340 2.96 27.49 -13.87
N LEU A 341 2.99 26.19 -13.54
CA LEU A 341 2.06 25.62 -12.57
C LEU A 341 2.69 25.76 -11.17
N SER A 342 1.88 26.07 -10.16
CA SER A 342 2.32 26.19 -8.78
C SER A 342 1.25 25.66 -7.81
N SER A 343 1.66 25.29 -6.58
CA SER A 343 0.72 25.19 -5.47
C SER A 343 0.23 26.59 -5.09
N ILE A 344 -1.00 26.69 -4.57
CA ILE A 344 -1.53 27.94 -4.03
C ILE A 344 -0.69 28.47 -2.87
N SER A 345 -0.43 29.78 -2.88
CA SER A 345 0.29 30.51 -1.85
C SER A 345 -0.61 31.53 -1.16
N SER A 346 -0.27 31.87 0.09
CA SER A 346 -0.99 32.90 0.83
C SER A 346 -0.93 34.24 0.09
N GLY A 347 -2.10 34.82 -0.18
CA GLY A 347 -2.20 36.10 -0.88
C GLY A 347 -2.40 36.00 -2.39
N ASP A 348 -2.37 34.79 -2.99
CA ASP A 348 -2.67 34.61 -4.41
C ASP A 348 -4.07 35.16 -4.77
N LYS A 349 -4.10 35.96 -5.84
CA LYS A 349 -5.32 36.60 -6.35
C LYS A 349 -5.48 36.32 -7.84
N ILE A 350 -6.74 36.24 -8.27
CA ILE A 350 -7.16 36.07 -9.65
C ILE A 350 -8.07 37.24 -10.05
N SER A 351 -7.86 37.76 -11.26
CA SER A 351 -8.71 38.81 -11.83
C SER A 351 -9.94 38.20 -12.48
N ILE A 352 -11.13 38.61 -12.02
CA ILE A 352 -12.43 38.09 -12.43
C ILE A 352 -13.41 39.24 -12.64
N ASN A 353 -13.93 39.36 -13.86
CA ASN A 353 -14.87 40.41 -14.28
C ASN A 353 -14.43 41.81 -13.86
N GLY A 354 -13.14 42.13 -14.01
CA GLY A 354 -12.55 43.42 -13.64
C GLY A 354 -12.34 43.61 -12.13
N SER A 355 -12.52 42.58 -11.31
CA SER A 355 -12.29 42.62 -9.86
C SER A 355 -11.22 41.60 -9.44
N SER A 356 -10.34 41.99 -8.52
CA SER A 356 -9.33 41.08 -7.95
C SER A 356 -9.91 40.31 -6.75
N GLN A 357 -9.89 38.98 -6.82
CA GLN A 357 -10.42 38.10 -5.76
C GLN A 357 -9.32 37.16 -5.25
N LYS A 358 -9.32 36.87 -3.94
CA LYS A 358 -8.39 35.86 -3.38
C LYS A 358 -8.74 34.48 -3.92
N VAL A 359 -7.75 33.73 -4.37
CA VAL A 359 -7.95 32.37 -4.90
C VAL A 359 -8.62 31.46 -3.85
N SER A 360 -8.25 31.58 -2.58
CA SER A 360 -8.85 30.81 -1.48
C SER A 360 -10.35 31.08 -1.27
N GLU A 361 -10.82 32.31 -1.56
CA GLU A 361 -12.24 32.68 -1.51
C GLU A 361 -13.01 32.14 -2.71
N VAL A 362 -12.40 32.21 -3.90
CA VAL A 362 -12.95 31.61 -5.13
C VAL A 362 -13.13 30.11 -4.94
N LEU A 363 -12.09 29.39 -4.52
CA LEU A 363 -12.17 27.96 -4.24
C LEU A 363 -13.26 27.62 -3.21
N ARG A 364 -13.38 28.44 -2.15
CA ARG A 364 -14.44 28.28 -1.14
C ARG A 364 -15.84 28.42 -1.75
N SER A 365 -16.05 29.43 -2.61
CA SER A 365 -17.35 29.66 -3.26
C SER A 365 -17.78 28.52 -4.19
N PHE A 366 -16.81 27.78 -4.76
CA PHE A 366 -17.05 26.62 -5.59
C PHE A 366 -17.13 25.30 -4.79
N GLY A 367 -17.14 25.39 -3.45
CA GLY A 367 -17.28 24.22 -2.56
C GLY A 367 -16.02 23.37 -2.45
N VAL A 368 -14.84 23.88 -2.84
CA VAL A 368 -13.58 23.16 -2.64
C VAL A 368 -13.26 23.11 -1.15
N LYS A 369 -13.00 21.89 -0.66
CA LYS A 369 -12.75 21.61 0.76
C LYS A 369 -11.43 22.23 1.20
N GLU A 370 -11.34 22.76 2.42
CA GLU A 370 -10.16 23.48 2.92
C GLU A 370 -8.83 22.74 2.77
N PRO A 371 -8.72 21.43 3.08
CA PRO A 371 -7.43 20.77 2.97
C PRO A 371 -6.98 20.69 1.51
N LEU A 372 -7.94 20.64 0.55
CA LEU A 372 -7.67 20.78 -0.88
C LEU A 372 -7.39 22.23 -1.27
N ARG A 373 -8.00 23.22 -0.62
CA ARG A 373 -7.76 24.66 -0.86
C ARG A 373 -6.35 25.10 -0.48
N GLU A 374 -5.69 24.39 0.42
CA GLU A 374 -4.29 24.65 0.79
C GLU A 374 -3.30 24.12 -0.24
N VAL A 375 -3.73 23.18 -1.08
CA VAL A 375 -2.84 22.43 -1.97
C VAL A 375 -3.30 22.41 -3.43
N TRP A 376 -4.37 23.14 -3.76
CA TRP A 376 -4.95 23.16 -5.10
C TRP A 376 -3.95 23.72 -6.11
N PRO A 377 -3.76 23.05 -7.26
CA PRO A 377 -2.86 23.57 -8.29
C PRO A 377 -3.44 24.84 -8.90
N ILE A 378 -2.58 25.78 -9.24
CA ILE A 378 -2.92 27.00 -9.96
C ILE A 378 -1.89 27.24 -11.06
N ALA A 379 -2.27 28.00 -12.09
CA ALA A 379 -1.34 28.40 -13.13
C ALA A 379 -1.14 29.92 -13.10
N LYS A 380 0.10 30.36 -13.27
CA LYS A 380 0.49 31.76 -13.25
C LYS A 380 1.23 32.16 -14.52
N ILE A 381 1.13 33.45 -14.86
CA ILE A 381 2.01 34.16 -15.79
C ILE A 381 2.54 35.38 -15.02
N ASP A 382 3.86 35.59 -15.00
CA ASP A 382 4.47 36.76 -14.34
C ASP A 382 3.98 36.98 -12.88
N ASN A 383 3.77 35.88 -12.14
CA ASN A 383 3.18 35.81 -10.80
C ASN A 383 1.68 36.13 -10.67
N GLU A 384 0.97 36.46 -11.75
CA GLU A 384 -0.48 36.61 -11.73
C GLU A 384 -1.19 35.28 -11.96
N VAL A 385 -2.18 34.94 -11.13
CA VAL A 385 -2.95 33.71 -11.30
C VAL A 385 -3.90 33.85 -12.49
N ILE A 386 -3.69 33.02 -13.51
CA ILE A 386 -4.50 33.02 -14.73
C ILE A 386 -5.51 31.87 -14.77
N TRP A 387 -5.27 30.80 -14.02
CA TRP A 387 -6.12 29.61 -14.07
C TRP A 387 -6.14 28.85 -12.75
N ILE A 388 -7.35 28.49 -12.34
CA ILE A 388 -7.65 27.56 -11.26
C ILE A 388 -8.34 26.35 -11.91
N PRO A 389 -7.60 25.26 -12.21
CA PRO A 389 -8.10 24.01 -12.77
C PRO A 389 -9.46 23.57 -12.25
N GLY A 390 -10.40 23.33 -13.16
CA GLY A 390 -11.76 22.86 -12.87
C GLY A 390 -12.70 23.91 -12.24
N VAL A 391 -12.18 25.07 -11.86
CA VAL A 391 -12.91 26.09 -11.09
C VAL A 391 -13.13 27.33 -11.93
N ARG A 392 -12.05 28.01 -12.35
CA ARG A 392 -12.17 29.32 -13.03
C ARG A 392 -10.90 29.73 -13.78
N LYS A 393 -11.07 30.57 -14.81
CA LYS A 393 -10.01 31.28 -15.54
C LYS A 393 -10.06 32.77 -15.25
N SER A 394 -8.92 33.45 -15.34
CA SER A 394 -8.86 34.91 -15.20
C SER A 394 -9.40 35.61 -16.44
N ASP A 395 -9.64 36.92 -16.33
CA ASP A 395 -10.04 37.74 -17.46
C ASP A 395 -9.00 37.77 -18.59
N LEU A 396 -7.70 37.69 -18.27
CA LEU A 396 -6.61 37.64 -19.27
C LEU A 396 -6.73 36.46 -20.23
N VAL A 397 -7.27 35.33 -19.76
CA VAL A 397 -7.45 34.14 -20.60
C VAL A 397 -8.56 34.34 -21.63
N LYS A 398 -9.54 35.23 -21.38
CA LYS A 398 -10.57 35.55 -22.39
C LYS A 398 -9.93 36.20 -23.62
N ASP A 399 -8.92 37.03 -23.40
CA ASP A 399 -8.17 37.69 -24.48
C ASP A 399 -7.32 36.66 -25.24
N PHE A 400 -6.74 35.70 -24.52
CA PHE A 400 -5.99 34.61 -25.14
C PHE A 400 -6.88 33.80 -26.08
N ASP A 401 -8.13 33.48 -25.72
CA ASP A 401 -9.04 32.67 -26.55
C ASP A 401 -9.23 33.21 -27.99
N SER A 402 -8.88 34.48 -28.28
CA SER A 402 -8.88 35.09 -29.62
C SER A 402 -7.66 34.79 -30.52
N GLU A 403 -6.54 34.30 -29.97
CA GLU A 403 -5.29 34.10 -30.73
C GLU A 403 -5.15 32.71 -31.41
N ASN A 404 -4.47 32.65 -32.57
CA ASN A 404 -4.37 31.43 -33.39
C ASN A 404 -3.25 30.45 -32.98
N ASN A 405 -2.17 30.91 -32.33
CA ASN A 405 -1.02 30.06 -31.97
C ASN A 405 -0.92 29.91 -30.44
N LYS A 406 -1.41 28.78 -29.91
CA LYS A 406 -1.49 28.51 -28.48
C LYS A 406 -0.88 27.16 -28.12
N HIS A 407 -0.16 27.14 -27.01
CA HIS A 407 0.10 25.93 -26.23
C HIS A 407 -1.12 25.63 -25.38
N ILE A 408 -1.73 24.46 -25.56
CA ILE A 408 -2.93 24.10 -24.81
C ILE A 408 -2.55 23.12 -23.71
N ILE A 409 -2.83 23.48 -22.48
CA ILE A 409 -2.66 22.63 -21.31
C ILE A 409 -4.05 22.13 -20.91
N THR A 410 -4.20 20.81 -20.86
CA THR A 410 -5.42 20.17 -20.37
C THR A 410 -5.14 19.50 -19.05
N THR A 411 -6.08 19.55 -18.12
CA THR A 411 -5.99 18.81 -16.86
C THR A 411 -7.18 17.89 -16.71
N SER A 412 -6.94 16.73 -16.11
CA SER A 412 -7.94 15.73 -15.79
C SER A 412 -7.74 15.25 -14.36
N ILE A 413 -8.81 14.71 -13.76
CA ILE A 413 -8.73 14.02 -12.47
C ILE A 413 -8.95 12.54 -12.74
N GLU A 414 -8.03 11.72 -12.26
CA GLU A 414 -8.28 10.28 -12.18
C GLU A 414 -9.24 10.00 -11.02
N LYS A 415 -10.46 9.57 -11.36
CA LYS A 415 -11.40 9.03 -10.37
C LYS A 415 -11.19 7.53 -10.29
N SER A 416 -10.76 7.05 -9.12
CA SER A 416 -10.57 5.63 -8.86
C SER A 416 -11.65 5.13 -7.92
N ASN A 417 -12.09 3.89 -8.13
CA ASN A 417 -12.96 3.22 -7.16
C ASN A 417 -12.08 2.66 -6.04
N PHE A 418 -12.48 2.76 -4.78
CA PHE A 418 -11.71 2.17 -3.68
C PHE A 418 -11.60 0.64 -3.83
N GLU A 419 -12.53 -0.01 -4.55
CA GLU A 419 -12.48 -1.45 -4.84
C GLU A 419 -11.29 -1.89 -5.72
N SER A 420 -10.57 -0.95 -6.36
CA SER A 420 -9.36 -1.25 -7.14
C SER A 420 -8.07 -1.22 -6.31
N ILE A 421 -8.17 -1.15 -4.97
CA ILE A 421 -7.09 -1.20 -3.96
C ILE A 421 -7.42 -2.33 -2.98
#